data_AF-Q9CCU8-F1
#
_entry.id   AF-Q9CCU8-F1
#
_cell.length_a   1.000
_cell.length_b   1.000
_cell.length_c   1.000
_cell.angle_alpha   90.00
_cell.angle_beta   90.00
_cell.angle_gamma   90.00
#
_symmetry.space_group_name_H-M   'P 1'
#
loop_
_entity.id
_entity.type
_entity.pdbx_description
1 polymer ?
#
loop_
_entity_poly.entity_id
_entity_poly.type
_entity_poly.pdbx_seq_one_letter_code
_entity_poly.pdbx_strand_id
1 'polypeptide(L)'
;MDHTTKCDAEQYFQAIVTSMADGVIVVDIDGRIESINPAATRILGLRAHDVVDMKHGHPFCFYDTDNQRVDLEREVMRVVRREVTTVSKVVGIDQHSGQRLWLSVNVSLLAYKAPPHSALVVSFSDISAHHLSIERLTYEATHDCLTGLANRRFAEDQITKSLQHDERSRLAAVLLLDLDDFKVINDSLGHDVGDAVLQTVAQRLRSAVRPDDVVARLGGDEFIVLLRGPLSDMNANDVAKRLHTTLSESLVVDQLTVPIGASVGILEVRPDDRRRAADILRDADSAMYAAKNKKQCAVTPQQLVPFVALIALFVFFTAAAGAKFYAPSNLLVILQQTVVLAIVGYGMTFVIMAGSVELSVGSIVALTGVTAALVAAQNQFAAIVTALLVGLAAGMVNGIVFAYGKIPSFVSTLGMLQVCRGITLMISDSSAKPMPFHGILGAMGAMPWILIVCLFVTILAGILFQFTMFGRWVKAIGGNERVATLAGVPTRGIKVAIFAICGLTAGLGGIVLASRLGAGTPTAATGFEIDVIAAVVIGGTPLTGGLGRLSGTLIGAIIISMLSNGMVFMGVGNAASQIIKGIMLAAAVFVFLQRRKIGIIK
;
A
#
# COMPACT_ATOMS: atom_id res chain seq x y z
N MET A 1 -74.39 -37.99 5.37
CA MET A 1 -73.77 -36.67 5.62
C MET A 1 -72.24 -36.73 5.52
N ASP A 2 -71.67 -37.66 4.72
CA ASP A 2 -70.29 -38.12 4.96
C ASP A 2 -69.34 -37.92 3.77
N HIS A 3 -69.86 -37.86 2.53
CA HIS A 3 -69.00 -37.72 1.35
C HIS A 3 -68.40 -36.32 1.17
N THR A 4 -69.15 -35.25 1.48
CA THR A 4 -68.65 -33.87 1.32
C THR A 4 -67.52 -33.57 2.30
N THR A 5 -67.70 -33.92 3.59
CA THR A 5 -66.71 -33.71 4.65
C THR A 5 -65.40 -34.45 4.37
N LYS A 6 -65.47 -35.67 3.83
CA LYS A 6 -64.28 -36.45 3.44
C LYS A 6 -63.55 -35.81 2.27
N CYS A 7 -64.28 -35.35 1.25
CA CYS A 7 -63.70 -34.69 0.08
C CYS A 7 -62.99 -33.38 0.47
N ASP A 8 -63.62 -32.58 1.34
CA ASP A 8 -63.04 -31.33 1.83
C ASP A 8 -61.76 -31.59 2.65
N ALA A 9 -61.75 -32.63 3.49
CA ALA A 9 -60.57 -33.01 4.26
C ALA A 9 -59.41 -33.51 3.37
N GLU A 10 -59.71 -34.31 2.34
CA GLU A 10 -58.72 -34.77 1.36
C GLU A 10 -58.13 -33.61 0.55
N GLN A 11 -58.96 -32.68 0.08
CA GLN A 11 -58.50 -31.48 -0.63
C GLN A 11 -57.67 -30.57 0.27
N TYR A 12 -58.07 -30.38 1.53
CA TYR A 12 -57.32 -29.59 2.50
C TYR A 12 -55.95 -30.21 2.79
N PHE A 13 -55.88 -31.52 3.03
CA PHE A 13 -54.62 -32.22 3.25
C PHE A 13 -53.70 -32.16 2.02
N GLN A 14 -54.27 -32.37 0.82
CA GLN A 14 -53.52 -32.27 -0.43
C GLN A 14 -52.99 -30.86 -0.66
N ALA A 15 -53.76 -29.82 -0.34
CA ALA A 15 -53.31 -28.43 -0.40
C ALA A 15 -52.16 -28.14 0.57
N ILE A 16 -52.23 -28.67 1.81
CA ILE A 16 -51.11 -28.57 2.76
C ILE A 16 -49.87 -29.24 2.19
N VAL A 17 -49.93 -30.53 1.84
CA VAL A 17 -48.76 -31.29 1.36
C VAL A 17 -48.16 -30.71 0.08
N THR A 18 -48.99 -30.13 -0.80
CA THR A 18 -48.55 -29.48 -2.04
C THR A 18 -47.92 -28.11 -1.82
N SER A 19 -48.29 -27.41 -0.75
CA SER A 19 -47.75 -26.08 -0.40
C SER A 19 -46.47 -26.14 0.43
N MET A 20 -46.10 -27.32 0.94
CA MET A 20 -44.84 -27.51 1.66
C MET A 20 -43.62 -27.30 0.74
N ALA A 21 -42.57 -26.70 1.30
CA ALA A 21 -41.27 -26.56 0.62
C ALA A 21 -40.46 -27.86 0.67
N ASP A 22 -40.68 -28.68 1.70
CA ASP A 22 -40.01 -29.95 1.89
C ASP A 22 -40.60 -31.03 0.98
N GLY A 23 -39.72 -31.91 0.48
CA GLY A 23 -40.13 -33.11 -0.20
C GLY A 23 -40.79 -34.07 0.77
N VAL A 24 -41.95 -34.60 0.41
CA VAL A 24 -42.69 -35.60 1.20
C VAL A 24 -43.04 -36.77 0.28
N ILE A 25 -42.61 -37.96 0.68
CA ILE A 25 -42.91 -39.24 0.04
C ILE A 25 -43.55 -40.14 1.08
N VAL A 26 -44.70 -40.71 0.76
CA VAL A 26 -45.33 -41.76 1.56
C VAL A 26 -45.04 -43.09 0.89
N VAL A 27 -44.44 -44.02 1.63
CA VAL A 27 -44.15 -45.38 1.16
C VAL A 27 -44.87 -46.41 2.02
N ASP A 28 -45.34 -47.50 1.42
CA ASP A 28 -45.85 -48.64 2.18
C ASP A 28 -44.71 -49.43 2.87
N ILE A 29 -45.06 -50.43 3.68
CA ILE A 29 -44.07 -51.30 4.35
C ILE A 29 -43.20 -52.11 3.37
N ASP A 30 -43.65 -52.28 2.13
CA ASP A 30 -42.92 -52.98 1.07
C ASP A 30 -41.98 -52.03 0.28
N GLY A 31 -41.93 -50.74 0.68
CA GLY A 31 -41.08 -49.71 0.08
C GLY A 31 -41.66 -49.06 -1.19
N ARG A 32 -42.91 -49.32 -1.53
CA ARG A 32 -43.55 -48.75 -2.72
C ARG A 32 -44.11 -47.37 -2.41
N ILE A 33 -43.86 -46.41 -3.31
CA ILE A 33 -44.37 -45.04 -3.17
C ILE A 33 -45.90 -45.02 -3.37
N GLU A 34 -46.62 -44.72 -2.30
CA GLU A 34 -48.07 -44.46 -2.32
C GLU A 34 -48.37 -43.04 -2.79
N SER A 35 -47.58 -42.06 -2.35
CA SER A 35 -47.72 -40.67 -2.76
C SER A 35 -46.41 -39.90 -2.70
N ILE A 36 -46.30 -38.87 -3.54
CA ILE A 36 -45.15 -37.97 -3.60
C ILE A 36 -45.66 -36.56 -3.87
N ASN A 37 -45.15 -35.57 -3.13
CA ASN A 37 -45.54 -34.19 -3.34
C ASN A 37 -44.69 -33.49 -4.44
N PRO A 38 -45.15 -32.36 -5.01
CA PRO A 38 -44.39 -31.65 -6.04
C PRO A 38 -43.05 -31.07 -5.58
N ALA A 39 -42.86 -30.86 -4.27
CA ALA A 39 -41.57 -30.42 -3.74
C ALA A 39 -40.52 -31.55 -3.81
N ALA A 40 -40.91 -32.80 -3.52
CA ALA A 40 -40.04 -33.95 -3.61
C ALA A 40 -39.55 -34.20 -5.04
N THR A 41 -40.45 -34.10 -6.03
CA THR A 41 -40.06 -34.23 -7.44
C THR A 41 -39.11 -33.12 -7.87
N ARG A 42 -39.35 -31.88 -7.43
CA ARG A 42 -38.47 -30.73 -7.71
C ARG A 42 -37.08 -30.88 -7.10
N ILE A 43 -36.99 -31.23 -5.81
CA ILE A 43 -35.72 -31.36 -5.08
C ILE A 43 -34.88 -32.51 -5.66
N LEU A 44 -35.50 -33.67 -5.92
CA LEU A 44 -34.80 -34.83 -6.46
C LEU A 44 -34.53 -34.72 -7.97
N GLY A 45 -35.03 -33.68 -8.65
CA GLY A 45 -34.87 -33.50 -10.09
C GLY A 45 -35.62 -34.55 -10.93
N LEU A 46 -36.65 -35.18 -10.36
CA LEU A 46 -37.41 -36.26 -10.99
C LEU A 46 -38.40 -35.70 -12.02
N ARG A 47 -38.40 -36.31 -13.21
CA ARG A 47 -39.43 -36.07 -14.24
C ARG A 47 -40.62 -36.99 -13.99
N ALA A 48 -41.75 -36.70 -14.63
CA ALA A 48 -42.99 -37.46 -14.42
C ALA A 48 -42.85 -38.97 -14.70
N HIS A 49 -41.94 -39.37 -15.60
CA HIS A 49 -41.64 -40.79 -15.86
C HIS A 49 -40.83 -41.44 -14.74
N ASP A 50 -39.84 -40.74 -14.18
CA ASP A 50 -38.97 -41.27 -13.12
C ASP A 50 -39.79 -41.66 -11.86
N VAL A 51 -40.87 -40.90 -11.58
CA VAL A 51 -41.78 -41.18 -10.45
C VAL A 51 -42.48 -42.53 -10.60
N VAL A 52 -42.81 -42.95 -11.83
CA VAL A 52 -43.46 -44.24 -12.08
C VAL A 52 -42.47 -45.38 -11.87
N ASP A 53 -41.22 -45.21 -12.29
CA ASP A 53 -40.16 -46.21 -12.15
C ASP A 53 -39.76 -46.41 -10.67
N MET A 54 -39.80 -45.36 -9.86
CA MET A 54 -39.52 -45.44 -8.41
C MET A 54 -40.48 -46.36 -7.64
N LYS A 55 -41.61 -46.78 -8.22
CA LYS A 55 -42.52 -47.77 -7.59
C LYS A 55 -41.87 -49.14 -7.36
N HIS A 56 -40.74 -49.43 -8.02
CA HIS A 56 -39.99 -50.70 -7.88
C HIS A 56 -38.69 -50.55 -7.07
N GLY A 57 -38.44 -49.39 -6.47
CA GLY A 57 -37.21 -49.06 -5.74
C GLY A 57 -36.57 -47.75 -6.23
N HIS A 58 -35.74 -47.12 -5.40
CA HIS A 58 -35.07 -45.87 -5.77
C HIS A 58 -33.66 -46.12 -6.37
N PRO A 59 -33.21 -45.31 -7.34
CA PRO A 59 -31.87 -45.46 -7.93
C PRO A 59 -30.77 -44.76 -7.12
N PHE A 60 -31.11 -44.07 -6.02
CA PHE A 60 -30.17 -43.21 -5.30
C PHE A 60 -29.16 -43.99 -4.47
N CYS A 61 -27.90 -43.59 -4.56
CA CYS A 61 -26.86 -43.95 -3.61
C CYS A 61 -26.73 -42.81 -2.58
N PHE A 62 -26.83 -43.16 -1.30
CA PHE A 62 -26.72 -42.19 -0.20
C PHE A 62 -25.33 -42.21 0.40
N TYR A 63 -24.84 -41.02 0.76
CA TYR A 63 -23.58 -40.82 1.44
C TYR A 63 -23.76 -40.03 2.73
N ASP A 64 -22.97 -40.28 3.76
CA ASP A 64 -22.89 -39.41 4.93
C ASP A 64 -21.96 -38.21 4.68
N THR A 65 -21.82 -37.35 5.69
CA THR A 65 -20.96 -36.17 5.67
C THR A 65 -19.47 -36.48 5.55
N ASP A 66 -19.04 -37.73 5.77
CA ASP A 66 -17.67 -38.21 5.59
C ASP A 66 -17.48 -38.88 4.21
N ASN A 67 -18.45 -38.70 3.31
CA ASN A 67 -18.54 -39.32 1.99
C ASN A 67 -18.53 -40.85 1.99
N GLN A 68 -18.88 -41.49 3.11
CA GLN A 68 -19.05 -42.94 3.19
C GLN A 68 -20.45 -43.32 2.74
N ARG A 69 -20.58 -44.45 2.03
CA ARG A 69 -21.88 -44.93 1.55
C ARG A 69 -22.74 -45.39 2.72
N VAL A 70 -23.98 -44.89 2.79
CA VAL A 70 -24.95 -45.22 3.83
C VAL A 70 -26.06 -46.11 3.25
N ASP A 71 -26.35 -47.19 3.97
CA ASP A 71 -27.51 -48.04 3.71
C ASP A 71 -28.73 -47.43 4.42
N LEU A 72 -29.47 -46.59 3.70
CA LEU A 72 -30.66 -45.93 4.24
C LEU A 72 -31.82 -46.93 4.45
N GLU A 73 -31.90 -47.99 3.65
CA GLU A 73 -32.94 -49.03 3.78
C GLU A 73 -32.85 -49.73 5.14
N ARG A 74 -31.64 -50.01 5.62
CA ARG A 74 -31.43 -50.56 6.96
C ARG A 74 -31.98 -49.64 8.05
N GLU A 75 -31.85 -48.33 7.91
CA GLU A 75 -32.37 -47.37 8.89
C GLU A 75 -33.90 -47.27 8.84
N VAL A 76 -34.47 -47.25 7.63
CA VAL A 76 -35.92 -47.31 7.42
C VAL A 76 -36.51 -48.57 8.06
N MET A 77 -35.83 -49.71 7.92
CA MET A 77 -36.26 -50.97 8.52
C MET A 77 -36.33 -50.94 10.04
N ARG A 78 -35.53 -50.12 10.72
CA ARG A 78 -35.63 -49.94 12.18
C ARG A 78 -36.92 -49.22 12.59
N VAL A 79 -37.40 -48.30 11.75
CA VAL A 79 -38.71 -47.64 11.92
C VAL A 79 -39.85 -48.64 11.70
N VAL A 80 -39.74 -49.46 10.64
CA VAL A 80 -40.73 -50.52 10.33
C VAL A 80 -40.83 -51.54 11.46
N ARG A 81 -39.69 -51.98 12.00
CA ARG A 81 -39.62 -52.90 13.16
C ARG A 81 -39.99 -52.24 14.49
N ARG A 82 -40.29 -50.93 14.48
CA ARG A 82 -40.59 -50.12 15.67
C ARG A 82 -39.48 -50.15 16.72
N GLU A 83 -38.24 -50.36 16.30
CA GLU A 83 -37.06 -50.20 17.16
C GLU A 83 -36.83 -48.71 17.49
N VAL A 84 -37.24 -47.84 16.56
CA VAL A 84 -37.25 -46.38 16.70
C VAL A 84 -38.55 -45.82 16.11
N THR A 85 -39.02 -44.69 16.63
CA THR A 85 -40.23 -44.01 16.12
C THR A 85 -39.96 -43.16 14.88
N THR A 86 -38.75 -42.62 14.81
CA THR A 86 -38.30 -41.69 13.77
C THR A 86 -36.81 -41.86 13.54
N VAL A 87 -36.37 -41.75 12.29
CA VAL A 87 -34.96 -41.63 11.90
C VAL A 87 -34.76 -40.27 11.25
N SER A 88 -33.78 -39.51 11.71
CA SER A 88 -33.35 -38.26 11.07
C SER A 88 -31.87 -38.36 10.70
N LYS A 89 -31.53 -38.07 9.43
CA LYS A 89 -30.16 -38.20 8.92
C LYS A 89 -29.88 -37.20 7.81
N VAL A 90 -28.67 -36.64 7.81
CA VAL A 90 -28.16 -35.89 6.67
C VAL A 90 -27.54 -36.88 5.69
N VAL A 91 -27.98 -36.84 4.44
CA VAL A 91 -27.47 -37.71 3.37
C VAL A 91 -27.20 -36.92 2.09
N GLY A 92 -26.09 -37.23 1.42
CA GLY A 92 -25.77 -36.74 0.10
C GLY A 92 -26.25 -37.69 -0.99
N ILE A 93 -26.79 -37.16 -2.09
CA ILE A 93 -27.16 -37.89 -3.30
C ILE A 93 -26.40 -37.27 -4.49
N ASP A 94 -25.71 -38.09 -5.27
CA ASP A 94 -25.06 -37.61 -6.49
C ASP A 94 -26.12 -37.35 -7.59
N GLN A 95 -26.18 -36.11 -8.08
CA GLN A 95 -27.05 -35.74 -9.20
C GLN A 95 -26.38 -36.00 -10.55
N HIS A 96 -27.19 -36.08 -11.61
CA HIS A 96 -26.68 -36.21 -12.99
C HIS A 96 -25.75 -35.07 -13.44
N SER A 97 -25.83 -33.91 -12.79
CA SER A 97 -24.93 -32.77 -13.04
C SER A 97 -23.49 -33.00 -12.53
N GLY A 98 -23.26 -34.06 -11.74
CA GLY A 98 -22.01 -34.30 -11.02
C GLY A 98 -21.91 -33.57 -9.67
N GLN A 99 -22.90 -32.75 -9.31
CA GLN A 99 -22.98 -32.12 -7.98
C GLN A 99 -23.71 -33.03 -6.98
N ARG A 100 -23.29 -32.96 -5.71
CA ARG A 100 -23.92 -33.69 -4.60
C ARG A 100 -25.01 -32.84 -3.96
N LEU A 101 -26.25 -33.34 -3.98
CA LEU A 101 -27.40 -32.78 -3.30
C LEU A 101 -27.41 -33.28 -1.85
N TRP A 102 -27.37 -32.37 -0.88
CA TRP A 102 -27.45 -32.73 0.54
C TRP A 102 -28.87 -32.57 1.05
N LEU A 103 -29.41 -33.64 1.63
CA LEU A 103 -30.76 -33.70 2.16
C LEU A 103 -30.75 -33.96 3.66
N SER A 104 -31.57 -33.22 4.41
CA SER A 104 -31.95 -33.61 5.77
C SER A 104 -33.19 -34.49 5.69
N VAL A 105 -33.00 -35.82 5.74
CA VAL A 105 -34.07 -36.81 5.58
C VAL A 105 -34.62 -37.22 6.93
N ASN A 106 -35.93 -37.26 7.05
CA ASN A 106 -36.66 -37.69 8.22
C ASN A 106 -37.68 -38.77 7.83
N VAL A 107 -37.61 -39.92 8.49
CA VAL A 107 -38.48 -41.08 8.24
C VAL A 107 -39.26 -41.38 9.51
N SER A 108 -40.59 -41.39 9.41
CA SER A 108 -41.48 -41.67 10.55
C SER A 108 -42.60 -42.61 10.17
N LEU A 109 -43.10 -43.39 11.14
CA LEU A 109 -44.23 -44.28 10.91
C LEU A 109 -45.55 -43.49 10.86
N LEU A 110 -46.30 -43.65 9.78
CA LEU A 110 -47.66 -43.12 9.62
C LEU A 110 -48.68 -44.11 10.19
N ALA A 111 -49.04 -43.92 11.45
CA ALA A 111 -50.01 -44.76 12.15
C ALA A 111 -51.48 -44.35 11.87
N TYR A 112 -51.88 -44.29 10.59
CA TYR A 112 -53.26 -43.95 10.20
C TYR A 112 -54.19 -45.18 10.13
N LYS A 113 -53.63 -46.38 9.91
CA LYS A 113 -54.35 -47.66 9.89
C LYS A 113 -53.71 -48.66 10.85
N ALA A 114 -54.53 -49.55 11.42
CA ALA A 114 -54.04 -50.68 12.20
C ALA A 114 -53.10 -51.57 11.34
N PRO A 115 -52.06 -52.17 11.93
CA PRO A 115 -51.19 -53.12 11.22
C PRO A 115 -52.03 -54.21 10.55
N PRO A 116 -51.66 -54.68 9.34
CA PRO A 116 -50.38 -54.46 8.66
C PRO A 116 -50.31 -53.19 7.78
N HIS A 117 -51.37 -52.40 7.66
CA HIS A 117 -51.46 -51.28 6.71
C HIS A 117 -50.81 -49.97 7.18
N SER A 118 -49.73 -50.05 7.96
CA SER A 118 -48.95 -48.85 8.31
C SER A 118 -48.16 -48.38 7.09
N ALA A 119 -48.02 -47.07 6.91
CA ALA A 119 -47.14 -46.48 5.91
C ALA A 119 -45.99 -45.75 6.60
N LEU A 120 -44.98 -45.33 5.86
CA LEU A 120 -43.89 -44.48 6.32
C LEU A 120 -43.99 -43.13 5.60
N VAL A 121 -43.81 -42.03 6.34
CA VAL A 121 -43.58 -40.72 5.74
C VAL A 121 -42.10 -40.45 5.74
N VAL A 122 -41.55 -40.25 4.55
CA VAL A 122 -40.20 -39.76 4.30
C VAL A 122 -40.32 -38.29 3.92
N SER A 123 -39.91 -37.39 4.81
CA SER A 123 -39.77 -35.97 4.50
C SER A 123 -38.30 -35.58 4.36
N PHE A 124 -38.00 -34.61 3.50
CA PHE A 124 -36.64 -34.12 3.32
C PHE A 124 -36.58 -32.68 2.83
N SER A 125 -35.58 -31.96 3.32
CA SER A 125 -35.27 -30.58 2.90
C SER A 125 -33.92 -30.55 2.18
N ASP A 126 -33.82 -29.78 1.10
CA ASP A 126 -32.54 -29.47 0.46
C ASP A 126 -31.74 -28.52 1.35
N ILE A 127 -30.63 -29.05 1.89
CA ILE A 127 -29.70 -28.31 2.76
C ILE A 127 -28.37 -28.04 2.05
N SER A 128 -28.27 -28.19 0.73
CA SER A 128 -27.01 -28.08 -0.01
C SER A 128 -26.32 -26.74 0.18
N ALA A 129 -27.07 -25.63 0.06
CA ALA A 129 -26.53 -24.29 0.28
C ALA A 129 -26.07 -24.07 1.73
N HIS A 130 -26.80 -24.64 2.69
CA HIS A 130 -26.45 -24.56 4.11
C HIS A 130 -25.21 -25.40 4.44
N HIS A 131 -25.14 -26.63 3.91
CA HIS A 131 -24.02 -27.54 4.10
C HIS A 131 -22.73 -26.98 3.49
N LEU A 132 -22.78 -26.48 2.25
CA LEU A 132 -21.63 -25.80 1.62
C LEU A 132 -21.19 -24.56 2.40
N SER A 133 -22.13 -23.81 2.98
CA SER A 133 -21.80 -22.66 3.84
C SER A 133 -21.11 -23.10 5.12
N ILE A 134 -21.54 -24.19 5.75
CA ILE A 134 -20.88 -24.77 6.92
C ILE A 134 -19.48 -25.27 6.55
N GLU A 135 -19.33 -26.05 5.48
CA GLU A 135 -18.01 -26.51 5.01
C GLU A 135 -17.07 -25.34 4.76
N ARG A 136 -17.55 -24.30 4.07
CA ARG A 136 -16.80 -23.07 3.83
C ARG A 136 -16.40 -22.38 5.13
N LEU A 137 -17.33 -22.20 6.08
CA LEU A 137 -17.02 -21.60 7.39
C LEU A 137 -16.03 -22.45 8.18
N THR A 138 -16.11 -23.77 8.07
CA THR A 138 -15.19 -24.71 8.73
C THR A 138 -13.79 -24.63 8.12
N TYR A 139 -13.71 -24.51 6.79
CA TYR A 139 -12.46 -24.27 6.07
C TYR A 139 -11.88 -22.89 6.42
N GLU A 140 -12.66 -21.82 6.35
CA GLU A 140 -12.27 -20.45 6.70
C GLU A 140 -11.88 -20.29 8.18
N ALA A 141 -12.41 -21.14 9.06
CA ALA A 141 -11.98 -21.18 10.46
C ALA A 141 -10.53 -21.65 10.64
N THR A 142 -9.96 -22.35 9.63
CA THR A 142 -8.60 -22.90 9.67
C THR A 142 -7.68 -22.42 8.53
N HIS A 143 -8.24 -21.82 7.48
CA HIS A 143 -7.51 -21.39 6.27
C HIS A 143 -7.84 -19.94 5.90
N ASP A 144 -6.87 -19.25 5.31
CA ASP A 144 -7.02 -17.90 4.76
C ASP A 144 -7.77 -17.94 3.42
N CYS A 145 -8.82 -17.12 3.28
CA CYS A 145 -9.70 -17.15 2.11
C CYS A 145 -9.02 -16.64 0.82
N LEU A 146 -8.02 -15.77 0.93
CA LEU A 146 -7.35 -15.19 -0.23
C LEU A 146 -6.27 -16.12 -0.80
N THR A 147 -5.43 -16.68 0.07
CA THR A 147 -4.25 -17.46 -0.33
C THR A 147 -4.47 -18.97 -0.28
N GLY A 148 -5.52 -19.44 0.41
CA GLY A 148 -5.77 -20.87 0.65
C GLY A 148 -4.76 -21.54 1.60
N LEU A 149 -3.83 -20.78 2.18
CA LEU A 149 -2.92 -21.27 3.21
C LEU A 149 -3.65 -21.44 4.54
N ALA A 150 -3.00 -22.11 5.50
CA ALA A 150 -3.49 -22.12 6.87
C ALA A 150 -3.58 -20.68 7.44
N ASN A 151 -4.51 -20.44 8.35
CA ASN A 151 -4.66 -19.16 9.04
C ASN A 151 -3.90 -19.14 10.38
N ARG A 152 -3.94 -18.01 11.10
CA ARG A 152 -3.35 -17.86 12.44
C ARG A 152 -3.79 -18.94 13.43
N ARG A 153 -5.09 -19.26 13.47
CA ARG A 153 -5.64 -20.24 14.42
C ARG A 153 -5.09 -21.65 14.17
N PHE A 154 -4.98 -22.04 12.90
CA PHE A 154 -4.39 -23.33 12.54
C PHE A 154 -2.90 -23.37 12.88
N ALA A 155 -2.14 -22.30 12.60
CA ALA A 155 -0.73 -22.24 12.95
C ALA A 155 -0.48 -22.37 14.48
N GLU A 156 -1.27 -21.67 15.30
CA GLU A 156 -1.20 -21.75 16.77
C GLU A 156 -1.52 -23.15 17.30
N ASP A 157 -2.55 -23.79 16.74
CA ASP A 157 -2.92 -25.17 17.07
C ASP A 157 -1.80 -26.15 16.67
N GLN A 158 -1.19 -25.97 15.50
CA GLN A 158 -0.05 -26.78 15.05
C GLN A 158 1.18 -26.61 15.93
N ILE A 159 1.51 -25.39 16.39
CA ILE A 159 2.59 -25.18 17.35
C ILE A 159 2.29 -25.95 18.64
N THR A 160 1.09 -25.78 19.19
CA THR A 160 0.67 -26.41 20.44
C THR A 160 0.74 -27.94 20.36
N LYS A 161 0.23 -28.52 19.27
CA LYS A 161 0.27 -29.97 19.03
C LYS A 161 1.69 -30.47 18.82
N SER A 162 2.49 -29.79 17.99
CA SER A 162 3.83 -30.25 17.61
C SER A 162 4.83 -30.23 18.77
N LEU A 163 4.60 -29.44 19.82
CA LEU A 163 5.40 -29.48 21.05
C LEU A 163 5.27 -30.81 21.83
N GLN A 164 4.21 -31.58 21.59
CA GLN A 164 3.93 -32.85 22.26
C GLN A 164 4.29 -34.09 21.42
N HIS A 165 4.75 -33.91 20.17
CA HIS A 165 5.03 -35.02 19.24
C HIS A 165 6.47 -35.58 19.38
N ASP A 166 6.67 -36.80 18.87
CA ASP A 166 7.97 -37.44 18.70
C ASP A 166 8.92 -36.64 17.79
N GLU A 167 10.23 -36.88 17.88
CA GLU A 167 11.29 -36.08 17.23
C GLU A 167 11.07 -35.78 15.75
N ARG A 168 10.51 -36.72 14.96
CA ARG A 168 10.26 -36.54 13.51
C ARG A 168 9.09 -35.63 13.16
N SER A 169 8.21 -35.35 14.11
CA SER A 169 7.04 -34.48 13.90
C SER A 169 7.08 -33.26 14.81
N ARG A 170 8.14 -33.11 15.61
CA ARG A 170 8.30 -32.01 16.54
C ARG A 170 8.64 -30.71 15.82
N LEU A 171 8.13 -29.60 16.35
CA LEU A 171 8.46 -28.27 15.87
C LEU A 171 9.94 -27.97 16.15
N ALA A 172 10.70 -27.69 15.08
CA ALA A 172 12.13 -27.40 15.17
C ALA A 172 12.44 -25.90 15.08
N ALA A 173 11.69 -25.16 14.26
CA ALA A 173 11.84 -23.71 14.16
C ALA A 173 10.56 -23.03 13.68
N VAL A 174 10.43 -21.76 14.05
CA VAL A 174 9.37 -20.85 13.61
C VAL A 174 10.02 -19.71 12.84
N LEU A 175 9.59 -19.49 11.60
CA LEU A 175 10.01 -18.38 10.78
C LEU A 175 8.82 -17.45 10.58
N LEU A 176 8.91 -16.22 11.06
CA LEU A 176 7.89 -15.19 10.85
C LEU A 176 8.35 -14.25 9.74
N LEU A 177 7.47 -13.94 8.80
CA LEU A 177 7.77 -13.16 7.62
C LEU A 177 6.80 -11.98 7.50
N ASP A 178 7.34 -10.82 7.19
CA ASP A 178 6.58 -9.60 6.84
C ASP A 178 7.11 -9.10 5.49
N LEU A 179 6.18 -8.82 4.56
CA LEU A 179 6.54 -8.34 3.22
C LEU A 179 6.97 -6.87 3.28
N ASP A 180 8.19 -6.61 2.81
CA ASP A 180 8.77 -5.27 2.84
C ASP A 180 7.97 -4.32 1.94
N ASP A 181 7.56 -3.17 2.48
CA ASP A 181 6.84 -2.10 1.78
C ASP A 181 5.54 -2.53 1.07
N PHE A 182 4.89 -3.63 1.49
CA PHE A 182 3.66 -4.11 0.85
C PHE A 182 2.53 -3.06 0.83
N LYS A 183 2.44 -2.23 1.87
CA LYS A 183 1.51 -1.09 1.88
C LYS A 183 1.74 -0.12 0.71
N VAL A 184 3.00 0.11 0.33
CA VAL A 184 3.35 0.97 -0.82
C VAL A 184 2.85 0.35 -2.12
N ILE A 185 2.88 -0.98 -2.24
CA ILE A 185 2.31 -1.71 -3.38
C ILE A 185 0.81 -1.46 -3.47
N ASN A 186 0.07 -1.65 -2.38
CA ASN A 186 -1.38 -1.39 -2.35
C ASN A 186 -1.71 0.08 -2.68
N ASP A 187 -1.00 1.02 -2.07
CA ASP A 187 -1.24 2.45 -2.26
C ASP A 187 -0.91 2.91 -3.70
N SER A 188 0.08 2.27 -4.35
CA SER A 188 0.57 2.66 -5.68
C SER A 188 -0.11 1.91 -6.82
N LEU A 189 -0.40 0.62 -6.65
CA LEU A 189 -0.88 -0.29 -7.71
C LEU A 189 -2.31 -0.77 -7.49
N GLY A 190 -2.90 -0.53 -6.31
CA GLY A 190 -4.24 -0.97 -5.97
C GLY A 190 -4.28 -2.31 -5.23
N HIS A 191 -5.41 -2.56 -4.57
CA HIS A 191 -5.61 -3.75 -3.74
C HIS A 191 -5.66 -5.05 -4.55
N ASP A 192 -6.24 -5.03 -5.76
CA ASP A 192 -6.33 -6.24 -6.60
C ASP A 192 -4.92 -6.77 -6.96
N VAL A 193 -3.99 -5.86 -7.28
CA VAL A 193 -2.58 -6.22 -7.53
C VAL A 193 -1.91 -6.71 -6.24
N GLY A 194 -2.21 -6.09 -5.10
CA GLY A 194 -1.76 -6.54 -3.79
C GLY A 194 -2.22 -7.96 -3.45
N ASP A 195 -3.46 -8.29 -3.77
CA ASP A 195 -4.06 -9.59 -3.51
C ASP A 195 -3.42 -10.68 -4.40
N ALA A 196 -3.24 -10.40 -5.69
CA ALA A 196 -2.55 -11.30 -6.60
C ALA A 196 -1.06 -11.49 -6.22
N VAL A 197 -0.43 -10.44 -5.70
CA VAL A 197 0.90 -10.53 -5.07
C VAL A 197 0.88 -11.52 -3.90
N LEU A 198 -0.08 -11.40 -2.97
CA LEU A 198 -0.15 -12.26 -1.78
C LEU A 198 -0.38 -13.73 -2.16
N GLN A 199 -1.20 -13.99 -3.18
CA GLN A 199 -1.42 -15.33 -3.72
C GLN A 199 -0.13 -15.91 -4.32
N THR A 200 0.61 -15.12 -5.08
CA THR A 200 1.87 -15.56 -5.68
C THR A 200 2.95 -15.81 -4.63
N VAL A 201 3.03 -14.95 -3.61
CA VAL A 201 3.89 -15.13 -2.44
C VAL A 201 3.55 -16.43 -1.71
N ALA A 202 2.27 -16.67 -1.45
CA ALA A 202 1.80 -17.89 -0.81
C ALA A 202 2.22 -19.16 -1.57
N GLN A 203 2.05 -19.15 -2.89
CA GLN A 203 2.48 -20.27 -3.75
C GLN A 203 4.00 -20.48 -3.69
N ARG A 204 4.79 -19.40 -3.77
CA ARG A 204 6.25 -19.47 -3.68
C ARG A 204 6.72 -19.99 -2.33
N LEU A 205 6.15 -19.51 -1.22
CA LEU A 205 6.46 -19.99 0.12
C LEU A 205 6.19 -21.50 0.24
N ARG A 206 5.01 -21.95 -0.20
CA ARG A 206 4.64 -23.36 -0.17
C ARG A 206 5.57 -24.24 -1.02
N SER A 207 6.04 -23.74 -2.15
CA SER A 207 7.01 -24.46 -3.00
C SER A 207 8.44 -24.48 -2.45
N ALA A 208 8.77 -23.56 -1.55
CA ALA A 208 10.11 -23.39 -1.00
C ALA A 208 10.33 -24.11 0.34
N VAL A 209 9.35 -24.84 0.85
CA VAL A 209 9.41 -25.62 2.10
C VAL A 209 9.08 -27.09 1.84
N ARG A 210 9.33 -27.96 2.82
CA ARG A 210 9.00 -29.39 2.70
C ARG A 210 7.48 -29.60 2.78
N PRO A 211 6.93 -30.69 2.22
CA PRO A 211 5.51 -31.00 2.34
C PRO A 211 5.00 -31.11 3.78
N ASP A 212 5.87 -31.52 4.71
CA ASP A 212 5.56 -31.66 6.13
C ASP A 212 5.63 -30.32 6.90
N ASP A 213 6.24 -29.29 6.32
CA ASP A 213 6.29 -27.96 6.91
C ASP A 213 4.95 -27.26 6.73
N VAL A 214 4.58 -26.41 7.70
CA VAL A 214 3.32 -25.65 7.63
C VAL A 214 3.62 -24.23 7.19
N VAL A 215 2.92 -23.77 6.14
CA VAL A 215 2.90 -22.36 5.72
C VAL A 215 1.53 -21.79 6.03
N ALA A 216 1.49 -20.68 6.77
CA ALA A 216 0.27 -19.98 7.11
C ALA A 216 0.38 -18.48 6.89
N ARG A 217 -0.75 -17.83 6.65
CA ARG A 217 -0.88 -16.37 6.65
C ARG A 217 -1.57 -15.93 7.93
N LEU A 218 -0.92 -15.05 8.69
CA LEU A 218 -1.46 -14.58 9.97
C LEU A 218 -2.47 -13.45 9.79
N GLY A 219 -2.34 -12.70 8.69
CA GLY A 219 -3.18 -11.58 8.31
C GLY A 219 -2.36 -10.49 7.63
N GLY A 220 -2.99 -9.64 6.81
CA GLY A 220 -2.27 -8.59 6.09
C GLY A 220 -1.14 -9.14 5.21
N ASP A 221 0.06 -8.67 5.44
CA ASP A 221 1.32 -9.04 4.80
C ASP A 221 2.19 -10.00 5.63
N GLU A 222 1.64 -10.55 6.72
CA GLU A 222 2.36 -11.44 7.64
C GLU A 222 2.13 -12.92 7.30
N PHE A 223 3.23 -13.65 7.16
CA PHE A 223 3.26 -15.10 6.96
C PHE A 223 4.09 -15.79 8.04
N ILE A 224 3.83 -17.07 8.27
CA ILE A 224 4.59 -17.91 9.19
C ILE A 224 4.89 -19.25 8.53
N VAL A 225 6.11 -19.74 8.75
CA VAL A 225 6.55 -21.07 8.36
C VAL A 225 6.97 -21.83 9.60
N LEU A 226 6.36 -23.00 9.81
CA LEU A 226 6.69 -23.92 10.91
C LEU A 226 7.49 -25.08 10.34
N LEU A 227 8.76 -25.17 10.73
CA LEU A 227 9.65 -26.24 10.27
C LEU A 227 9.55 -27.45 11.20
N ARG A 228 9.31 -28.63 10.62
CA ARG A 228 9.29 -29.89 11.36
C ARG A 228 10.66 -30.56 11.36
N GLY A 229 11.00 -31.18 12.48
CA GLY A 229 12.29 -31.83 12.69
C GLY A 229 12.42 -33.19 11.98
N PRO A 230 13.64 -33.74 11.91
CA PRO A 230 14.90 -33.09 12.25
C PRO A 230 15.39 -32.13 11.14
N LEU A 231 16.08 -31.05 11.54
CA LEU A 231 16.72 -30.07 10.66
C LEU A 231 18.09 -30.53 10.11
N SER A 232 18.37 -31.84 10.10
CA SER A 232 19.72 -32.40 9.86
C SER A 232 20.35 -31.96 8.53
N ASP A 233 19.55 -31.79 7.48
CA ASP A 233 20.05 -31.51 6.13
C ASP A 233 20.03 -30.02 5.77
N MET A 234 19.27 -29.21 6.50
CA MET A 234 19.11 -27.76 6.28
C MET A 234 18.76 -27.07 7.60
N ASN A 235 19.61 -26.15 8.05
CA ASN A 235 19.36 -25.40 9.28
C ASN A 235 18.23 -24.37 9.03
N ALA A 236 17.60 -23.88 10.10
CA ALA A 236 16.55 -22.86 9.99
C ALA A 236 17.02 -21.60 9.23
N ASN A 237 18.30 -21.26 9.36
CA ASN A 237 18.96 -20.18 8.61
C ASN A 237 19.03 -20.44 7.09
N ASP A 238 19.23 -21.68 6.66
CA ASP A 238 19.31 -22.02 5.23
C ASP A 238 17.93 -21.96 4.59
N VAL A 239 16.91 -22.42 5.30
CA VAL A 239 15.51 -22.25 4.87
C VAL A 239 15.16 -20.77 4.81
N ALA A 240 15.50 -19.97 5.82
CA ALA A 240 15.26 -18.53 5.80
C ALA A 240 15.96 -17.83 4.62
N LYS A 241 17.21 -18.19 4.31
CA LYS A 241 17.92 -17.67 3.13
C LYS A 241 17.23 -18.08 1.83
N ARG A 242 16.77 -19.32 1.71
CA ARG A 242 16.04 -19.80 0.54
C ARG A 242 14.71 -19.05 0.37
N LEU A 243 13.94 -18.88 1.45
CA LEU A 243 12.70 -18.10 1.44
C LEU A 243 12.98 -16.66 1.01
N HIS A 244 13.99 -16.03 1.59
CA HIS A 244 14.37 -14.66 1.24
C HIS A 244 14.76 -14.54 -0.24
N THR A 245 15.53 -15.49 -0.77
CA THR A 245 15.94 -15.52 -2.19
C THR A 245 14.73 -15.69 -3.11
N THR A 246 13.86 -16.65 -2.80
CA THR A 246 12.64 -16.96 -3.58
C THR A 246 11.66 -15.78 -3.61
N LEU A 247 11.54 -15.05 -2.50
CA LEU A 247 10.67 -13.87 -2.42
C LEU A 247 11.29 -12.65 -3.12
N SER A 248 12.62 -12.52 -3.11
CA SER A 248 13.34 -11.41 -3.73
C SER A 248 13.31 -11.43 -5.27
N GLU A 249 13.01 -12.57 -5.87
CA GLU A 249 12.75 -12.66 -7.31
C GLU A 249 11.53 -11.82 -7.67
N SER A 250 11.60 -11.00 -8.72
CA SER A 250 10.46 -10.17 -9.09
C SER A 250 9.26 -11.03 -9.51
N LEU A 251 8.07 -10.63 -9.08
CA LEU A 251 6.81 -11.29 -9.37
C LEU A 251 6.22 -10.71 -10.66
N VAL A 252 5.65 -11.55 -11.53
CA VAL A 252 4.88 -11.07 -12.69
C VAL A 252 3.41 -11.21 -12.34
N VAL A 253 2.75 -10.09 -12.11
CA VAL A 253 1.32 -10.00 -11.75
C VAL A 253 0.66 -9.05 -12.73
N ASP A 254 -0.34 -9.49 -13.48
CA ASP A 254 -1.04 -8.68 -14.49
C ASP A 254 -0.09 -7.93 -15.46
N GLN A 255 0.93 -8.64 -15.96
CA GLN A 255 1.99 -8.09 -16.83
C GLN A 255 2.93 -7.05 -16.16
N LEU A 256 2.74 -6.77 -14.86
CA LEU A 256 3.61 -5.90 -14.07
C LEU A 256 4.67 -6.74 -13.36
N THR A 257 5.92 -6.28 -13.40
CA THR A 257 7.03 -6.88 -12.65
C THR A 257 7.19 -6.19 -11.30
N VAL A 258 6.76 -6.84 -10.22
CA VAL A 258 6.73 -6.29 -8.86
C VAL A 258 7.85 -6.92 -8.03
N PRO A 259 8.91 -6.17 -7.65
CA PRO A 259 9.89 -6.69 -6.69
C PRO A 259 9.22 -6.77 -5.31
N ILE A 260 9.48 -7.85 -4.58
CA ILE A 260 9.07 -7.94 -3.17
C ILE A 260 10.25 -8.39 -2.35
N GLY A 261 10.45 -7.74 -1.21
CA GLY A 261 11.33 -8.23 -0.17
C GLY A 261 10.50 -8.83 0.94
N ALA A 262 11.13 -9.65 1.77
CA ALA A 262 10.54 -10.05 3.05
C ALA A 262 11.58 -10.00 4.15
N SER A 263 11.17 -9.48 5.30
CA SER A 263 11.93 -9.52 6.54
C SER A 263 11.57 -10.79 7.30
N VAL A 264 12.56 -11.63 7.59
CA VAL A 264 12.37 -12.96 8.18
C VAL A 264 12.96 -12.99 9.58
N GLY A 265 12.09 -13.16 10.58
CA GLY A 265 12.47 -13.51 11.95
C GLY A 265 12.60 -15.02 12.09
N ILE A 266 13.64 -15.49 12.76
CA ILE A 266 13.90 -16.92 12.96
C ILE A 266 13.94 -17.18 14.46
N LEU A 267 13.15 -18.16 14.91
CA LEU A 267 13.17 -18.67 16.27
C LEU A 267 13.35 -20.19 16.22
N GLU A 268 14.52 -20.67 16.65
CA GLU A 268 14.76 -22.10 16.85
C GLU A 268 14.09 -22.56 18.14
N VAL A 269 13.37 -23.68 18.07
CA VAL A 269 12.62 -24.26 19.18
C VAL A 269 13.40 -25.44 19.72
N ARG A 270 13.69 -25.43 21.03
CA ARG A 270 14.48 -26.50 21.64
C ARG A 270 13.63 -27.76 21.86
N PRO A 271 14.23 -28.96 21.83
CA PRO A 271 13.50 -30.21 22.10
C PRO A 271 12.89 -30.27 23.51
N ASP A 272 13.37 -29.49 24.46
CA ASP A 272 12.86 -29.41 25.83
C ASP A 272 11.97 -28.18 26.10
N ASP A 273 11.62 -27.43 25.05
CA ASP A 273 10.83 -26.19 25.17
C ASP A 273 9.40 -26.48 25.66
N ARG A 274 9.01 -25.81 26.75
CA ARG A 274 7.70 -25.93 27.42
C ARG A 274 6.86 -24.66 27.33
N ARG A 275 7.30 -23.67 26.55
CA ARG A 275 6.56 -22.41 26.36
C ARG A 275 5.21 -22.66 25.71
N ARG A 276 4.26 -21.77 25.94
CA ARG A 276 2.99 -21.79 25.21
C ARG A 276 3.22 -21.27 23.78
N ALA A 277 2.36 -21.66 22.85
CA ALA A 277 2.43 -21.18 21.47
C ALA A 277 2.49 -19.64 21.37
N ALA A 278 1.73 -18.94 22.23
CA ALA A 278 1.74 -17.48 22.29
C ALA A 278 3.11 -16.88 22.62
N ASP A 279 3.88 -17.51 23.53
CA ASP A 279 5.22 -17.03 23.91
C ASP A 279 6.23 -17.26 22.78
N ILE A 280 6.15 -18.41 22.10
CA ILE A 280 6.96 -18.73 20.92
C ILE A 280 6.68 -17.72 19.80
N LEU A 281 5.41 -17.42 19.53
CA LEU A 281 5.03 -16.43 18.51
C LEU A 281 5.52 -15.03 18.86
N ARG A 282 5.45 -14.62 20.13
CA ARG A 282 5.94 -13.32 20.58
C ARG A 282 7.44 -13.15 20.39
N ASP A 283 8.22 -14.19 20.67
CA ASP A 283 9.67 -14.16 20.48
C ASP A 283 10.04 -14.19 18.99
N ALA A 284 9.28 -14.93 18.16
CA ALA A 284 9.43 -14.92 16.71
C ALA A 284 9.12 -13.54 16.10
N ASP A 285 8.08 -12.87 16.62
CA ASP A 285 7.72 -11.50 16.23
C ASP A 285 8.83 -10.50 16.59
N SER A 286 9.39 -10.61 17.79
CA SER A 286 10.54 -9.80 18.21
C SER A 286 11.76 -10.00 17.29
N ALA A 287 12.01 -11.25 16.86
CA ALA A 287 13.09 -11.56 15.91
C ALA A 287 12.82 -10.96 14.51
N MET A 288 11.56 -10.97 14.06
CA MET A 288 11.16 -10.38 12.78
C MET A 288 11.29 -8.85 12.79
N TYR A 289 10.83 -8.19 13.86
CA TYR A 289 11.03 -6.76 14.04
C TYR A 289 12.51 -6.37 14.06
N ALA A 290 13.37 -7.17 14.71
CA ALA A 290 14.81 -6.95 14.69
C ALA A 290 15.40 -7.10 13.27
N ALA A 291 14.91 -8.06 12.47
CA ALA A 291 15.31 -8.22 11.07
C ALA A 291 14.88 -7.01 10.21
N LYS A 292 13.66 -6.50 10.41
CA LYS A 292 13.10 -5.33 9.70
C LYS A 292 13.92 -4.06 9.99
N ASN A 293 14.28 -3.82 11.25
CA ASN A 293 15.08 -2.66 11.64
C ASN A 293 16.51 -2.70 11.07
N LYS A 294 17.13 -3.88 10.97
CA LYS A 294 18.47 -4.02 10.33
C LYS A 294 18.47 -3.57 8.87
N LYS A 295 17.40 -3.86 8.12
CA LYS A 295 17.26 -3.37 6.73
C LYS A 295 17.01 -1.88 6.65
N GLN A 296 16.19 -1.32 7.53
CA GLN A 296 15.92 0.13 7.56
C GLN A 296 17.16 0.96 7.91
N CYS A 297 18.07 0.43 8.75
CA CYS A 297 19.36 1.07 9.04
C CYS A 297 20.41 0.88 7.94
N ALA A 298 20.25 -0.08 7.04
CA ALA A 298 21.17 -0.26 5.93
C ALA A 298 21.01 0.90 4.93
N VAL A 299 21.99 1.80 4.91
CA VAL A 299 22.05 2.89 3.93
C VAL A 299 22.09 2.25 2.54
N THR A 300 21.00 2.35 1.78
CA THR A 300 20.99 1.79 0.43
C THR A 300 22.03 2.50 -0.44
N PRO A 301 22.72 1.82 -1.38
CA PRO A 301 23.77 2.43 -2.19
C PRO A 301 23.34 3.73 -2.88
N GLN A 302 22.07 3.80 -3.30
CA GLN A 302 21.45 4.99 -3.90
C GLN A 302 21.44 6.23 -3.00
N GLN A 303 21.43 6.05 -1.66
CA GLN A 303 21.48 7.16 -0.71
C GLN A 303 22.89 7.74 -0.56
N LEU A 304 23.93 6.95 -0.87
CA LEU A 304 25.32 7.39 -0.82
C LEU A 304 25.73 8.14 -2.10
N VAL A 305 25.03 7.92 -3.23
CA VAL A 305 25.35 8.53 -4.53
C VAL A 305 25.53 10.05 -4.45
N PRO A 306 24.65 10.85 -3.81
CA PRO A 306 24.84 12.30 -3.73
C PRO A 306 26.07 12.70 -2.91
N PHE A 307 26.42 11.96 -1.85
CA PHE A 307 27.61 12.24 -1.05
C PHE A 307 28.89 11.92 -1.81
N VAL A 308 28.92 10.79 -2.52
CA VAL A 308 30.03 10.42 -3.39
C VAL A 308 30.21 11.45 -4.49
N ALA A 309 29.12 11.89 -5.12
CA ALA A 309 29.14 12.94 -6.14
C ALA A 309 29.66 14.27 -5.58
N LEU A 310 29.23 14.67 -4.38
CA LEU A 310 29.71 15.88 -3.71
C LEU A 310 31.22 15.83 -3.44
N ILE A 311 31.72 14.72 -2.88
CA ILE A 311 33.15 14.54 -2.61
C ILE A 311 33.94 14.54 -3.92
N ALA A 312 33.44 13.82 -4.95
CA ALA A 312 34.08 13.78 -6.26
C ALA A 312 34.16 15.17 -6.91
N LEU A 313 33.08 15.95 -6.86
CA LEU A 313 33.09 17.34 -7.36
C LEU A 313 34.08 18.21 -6.60
N PHE A 314 34.12 18.11 -5.27
CA PHE A 314 35.04 18.90 -4.45
C PHE A 314 36.50 18.61 -4.78
N VAL A 315 36.85 17.32 -4.91
CA VAL A 315 38.19 16.87 -5.30
C VAL A 315 38.51 17.33 -6.72
N PHE A 316 37.58 17.17 -7.67
CA PHE A 316 37.75 17.58 -9.06
C PHE A 316 38.05 19.07 -9.18
N PHE A 317 37.22 19.93 -8.59
CA PHE A 317 37.42 21.38 -8.68
C PHE A 317 38.64 21.85 -7.88
N THR A 318 38.96 21.19 -6.75
CA THR A 318 40.21 21.47 -6.04
C THR A 318 41.43 21.17 -6.91
N ALA A 319 41.42 20.05 -7.65
CA ALA A 319 42.50 19.70 -8.58
C ALA A 319 42.54 20.64 -9.80
N ALA A 320 41.39 20.99 -10.37
CA ALA A 320 41.30 21.78 -11.60
C ALA A 320 41.53 23.29 -11.39
N ALA A 321 41.02 23.86 -10.29
CA ALA A 321 41.10 25.29 -10.00
C ALA A 321 42.14 25.65 -8.92
N GLY A 322 42.72 24.65 -8.26
CA GLY A 322 43.79 24.82 -7.26
C GLY A 322 43.33 25.49 -5.96
N ALA A 323 44.30 26.10 -5.26
CA ALA A 323 44.12 26.60 -3.89
C ALA A 323 43.07 27.69 -3.72
N LYS A 324 42.75 28.43 -4.79
CA LYS A 324 41.74 29.48 -4.75
C LYS A 324 40.33 28.91 -4.56
N PHE A 325 40.10 27.66 -4.98
CA PHE A 325 38.80 27.03 -4.88
C PHE A 325 38.43 26.66 -3.43
N TYR A 326 39.35 26.07 -2.66
CA TYR A 326 39.09 25.74 -1.26
C TYR A 326 39.44 26.88 -0.29
N ALA A 327 39.81 28.06 -0.80
CA ALA A 327 40.07 29.21 0.04
C ALA A 327 38.82 29.59 0.86
N PRO A 328 38.96 30.00 2.14
CA PRO A 328 37.81 30.32 3.00
C PRO A 328 36.84 31.34 2.39
N SER A 329 37.34 32.32 1.64
CA SER A 329 36.52 33.31 0.94
C SER A 329 35.61 32.68 -0.11
N ASN A 330 36.10 31.72 -0.90
CA ASN A 330 35.26 31.02 -1.87
C ASN A 330 34.30 30.03 -1.20
N LEU A 331 34.73 29.33 -0.15
CA LEU A 331 33.86 28.45 0.62
C LEU A 331 32.68 29.21 1.23
N LEU A 332 32.90 30.44 1.71
CA LEU A 332 31.83 31.32 2.17
C LEU A 332 30.85 31.71 1.05
N VAL A 333 31.34 31.99 -0.16
CA VAL A 333 30.48 32.27 -1.33
C VAL A 333 29.63 31.06 -1.70
N ILE A 334 30.23 29.86 -1.77
CA ILE A 334 29.51 28.60 -2.04
C ILE A 334 28.42 28.40 -0.98
N LEU A 335 28.76 28.60 0.30
CA LEU A 335 27.85 28.42 1.41
C LEU A 335 26.68 29.42 1.37
N GLN A 336 26.95 30.71 1.09
CA GLN A 336 25.90 31.72 0.96
C GLN A 336 24.98 31.49 -0.26
N GLN A 337 25.51 30.97 -1.36
CA GLN A 337 24.69 30.56 -2.51
C GLN A 337 23.83 29.34 -2.18
N THR A 338 24.41 28.38 -1.46
CA THR A 338 23.73 27.17 -0.98
C THR A 338 22.54 27.54 -0.10
N VAL A 339 22.68 28.51 0.80
CA VAL A 339 21.59 28.94 1.69
C VAL A 339 20.35 29.38 0.91
N VAL A 340 20.51 30.29 -0.05
CA VAL A 340 19.38 30.81 -0.84
C VAL A 340 18.73 29.67 -1.61
N LEU A 341 19.55 28.80 -2.22
CA LEU A 341 19.07 27.63 -2.95
C LEU A 341 18.35 26.61 -2.05
N ALA A 342 18.86 26.36 -0.85
CA ALA A 342 18.27 25.42 0.10
C ALA A 342 16.93 25.94 0.66
N ILE A 343 16.84 27.23 1.04
CA ILE A 343 15.60 27.85 1.53
C ILE A 343 14.46 27.63 0.53
N VAL A 344 14.69 27.99 -0.73
CA VAL A 344 13.68 27.83 -1.79
C VAL A 344 13.47 26.35 -2.15
N GLY A 345 14.57 25.57 -2.14
CA GLY A 345 14.55 24.13 -2.34
C GLY A 345 13.66 23.38 -1.36
N TYR A 346 13.62 23.78 -0.09
CA TYR A 346 12.72 23.15 0.89
C TYR A 346 11.25 23.34 0.52
N GLY A 347 10.87 24.54 0.07
CA GLY A 347 9.53 24.78 -0.46
C GLY A 347 9.23 23.92 -1.70
N MET A 348 10.16 23.88 -2.66
CA MET A 348 10.05 23.03 -3.85
C MET A 348 9.97 21.54 -3.52
N THR A 349 10.63 21.10 -2.44
CA THR A 349 10.60 19.69 -2.01
C THR A 349 9.17 19.25 -1.73
N PHE A 350 8.35 20.06 -1.05
CA PHE A 350 6.94 19.75 -0.83
C PHE A 350 6.12 19.70 -2.13
N VAL A 351 6.41 20.59 -3.07
CA VAL A 351 5.74 20.63 -4.39
C VAL A 351 6.06 19.37 -5.20
N ILE A 352 7.33 18.99 -5.29
CA ILE A 352 7.77 17.79 -6.00
C ILE A 352 7.27 16.53 -5.31
N MET A 353 7.31 16.46 -3.97
CA MET A 353 6.77 15.33 -3.23
C MET A 353 5.28 15.11 -3.47
N ALA A 354 4.51 16.16 -3.78
CA ALA A 354 3.11 16.05 -4.16
C ALA A 354 2.89 15.69 -5.65
N GLY A 355 3.97 15.42 -6.42
CA GLY A 355 3.91 15.11 -7.85
C GLY A 355 3.64 16.34 -8.73
N SER A 356 4.05 17.53 -8.29
CA SER A 356 3.86 18.80 -9.00
C SER A 356 5.19 19.55 -9.17
N VAL A 357 5.21 20.62 -9.97
CA VAL A 357 6.40 21.46 -10.20
C VAL A 357 6.02 22.95 -10.12
N GLU A 358 6.89 23.76 -9.51
CA GLU A 358 6.75 25.22 -9.36
C GLU A 358 7.86 25.98 -10.12
N LEU A 359 7.59 26.36 -11.37
CA LEU A 359 8.59 27.00 -12.22
C LEU A 359 8.80 28.50 -11.95
N SER A 360 7.91 29.16 -11.21
CA SER A 360 7.98 30.62 -11.02
C SER A 360 8.94 31.07 -9.93
N VAL A 361 9.54 30.16 -9.15
CA VAL A 361 10.35 30.51 -7.97
C VAL A 361 11.45 31.55 -8.25
N GLY A 362 12.15 31.47 -9.39
CA GLY A 362 13.20 32.43 -9.73
C GLY A 362 12.67 33.86 -9.95
N SER A 363 11.53 33.97 -10.63
CA SER A 363 10.86 35.26 -10.81
C SER A 363 10.23 35.80 -9.52
N ILE A 364 9.74 34.93 -8.63
CA ILE A 364 9.25 35.33 -7.30
C ILE A 364 10.40 35.87 -6.46
N VAL A 365 11.54 35.18 -6.43
CA VAL A 365 12.77 35.63 -5.73
C VAL A 365 13.20 37.02 -6.23
N ALA A 366 13.15 37.27 -7.54
CA ALA A 366 13.47 38.58 -8.11
C ALA A 366 12.46 39.66 -7.67
N LEU A 367 11.16 39.36 -7.78
CA LEU A 367 10.08 40.26 -7.40
C LEU A 367 10.18 40.65 -5.93
N THR A 368 10.29 39.68 -5.02
CA THR A 368 10.32 39.93 -3.59
C THR A 368 11.62 40.60 -3.15
N GLY A 369 12.74 40.32 -3.82
CA GLY A 369 14.01 41.05 -3.60
C GLY A 369 13.91 42.53 -3.97
N VAL A 370 13.31 42.85 -5.12
CA VAL A 370 13.05 44.25 -5.53
C VAL A 370 12.03 44.92 -4.60
N THR A 371 10.93 44.25 -4.28
CA THR A 371 9.93 44.77 -3.33
C THR A 371 10.56 45.07 -1.96
N ALA A 372 11.39 44.16 -1.44
CA ALA A 372 12.09 44.39 -0.18
C ALA A 372 13.01 45.61 -0.26
N ALA A 373 13.80 45.73 -1.33
CA ALA A 373 14.70 46.87 -1.52
C ALA A 373 13.96 48.22 -1.57
N LEU A 374 12.84 48.28 -2.32
CA LEU A 374 12.01 49.49 -2.43
C LEU A 374 11.40 49.92 -1.10
N VAL A 375 10.88 48.97 -0.32
CA VAL A 375 10.23 49.27 0.98
C VAL A 375 11.26 49.51 2.08
N ALA A 376 12.45 48.91 1.98
CA ALA A 376 13.52 49.01 2.99
C ALA A 376 14.05 50.44 3.16
N ALA A 377 13.90 51.29 2.15
CA ALA A 377 14.22 52.70 2.24
C ALA A 377 13.39 53.44 3.31
N GLN A 378 12.18 52.96 3.60
CA GLN A 378 11.29 53.54 4.62
C GLN A 378 11.33 52.73 5.91
N ASN A 379 11.15 51.41 5.82
CA ASN A 379 11.08 50.55 7.00
C ASN A 379 11.50 49.11 6.68
N GLN A 380 12.55 48.64 7.34
CA GLN A 380 13.12 47.31 7.12
C GLN A 380 12.17 46.17 7.53
N PHE A 381 11.39 46.34 8.60
CA PHE A 381 10.41 45.34 9.02
C PHE A 381 9.25 45.25 8.03
N ALA A 382 8.74 46.39 7.57
CA ALA A 382 7.72 46.42 6.53
C ALA A 382 8.24 45.76 5.25
N ALA A 383 9.50 45.98 4.87
CA ALA A 383 10.11 45.35 3.70
C ALA A 383 10.10 43.82 3.79
N ILE A 384 10.45 43.26 4.94
CA ILE A 384 10.40 41.80 5.16
C ILE A 384 8.96 41.30 5.04
N VAL A 385 8.02 41.93 5.75
CA VAL A 385 6.61 41.50 5.76
C VAL A 385 6.00 41.58 4.38
N THR A 386 6.15 42.71 3.67
CA THR A 386 5.58 42.90 2.33
C THR A 386 6.18 41.91 1.33
N ALA A 387 7.49 41.69 1.34
CA ALA A 387 8.13 40.74 0.44
C ALA A 387 7.69 39.29 0.71
N LEU A 388 7.53 38.88 1.98
CA LEU A 388 6.99 37.57 2.34
C LEU A 388 5.53 37.41 1.88
N LEU A 389 4.70 38.45 2.06
CA LEU A 389 3.30 38.45 1.60
C LEU A 389 3.18 38.37 0.08
N VAL A 390 4.05 39.06 -0.67
CA VAL A 390 4.08 38.97 -2.14
C VAL A 390 4.44 37.55 -2.59
N GLY A 391 5.45 36.94 -1.99
CA GLY A 391 5.82 35.55 -2.28
C GLY A 391 4.70 34.57 -1.93
N LEU A 392 4.09 34.71 -0.75
CA LEU A 392 2.96 33.90 -0.31
C LEU A 392 1.76 34.03 -1.26
N ALA A 393 1.42 35.26 -1.66
CA ALA A 393 0.31 35.54 -2.57
C ALA A 393 0.53 34.90 -3.94
N ALA A 394 1.74 35.04 -4.53
CA ALA A 394 2.07 34.41 -5.79
C ALA A 394 1.93 32.87 -5.71
N GLY A 395 2.48 32.27 -4.66
CA GLY A 395 2.33 30.84 -4.40
C GLY A 395 0.87 30.40 -4.21
N MET A 396 0.08 31.16 -3.45
CA MET A 396 -1.36 30.88 -3.26
C MET A 396 -2.13 30.94 -4.58
N VAL A 397 -1.86 31.93 -5.44
CA VAL A 397 -2.51 32.03 -6.76
C VAL A 397 -2.19 30.79 -7.60
N ASN A 398 -0.92 30.38 -7.69
CA ASN A 398 -0.54 29.16 -8.41
C ASN A 398 -1.25 27.92 -7.87
N GLY A 399 -1.29 27.79 -6.53
CA GLY A 399 -1.97 26.72 -5.84
C GLY A 399 -3.48 26.69 -6.09
N ILE A 400 -4.15 27.85 -6.09
CA ILE A 400 -5.59 27.97 -6.34
C ILE A 400 -5.92 27.61 -7.79
N VAL A 401 -5.17 28.16 -8.74
CA VAL A 401 -5.34 27.88 -10.18
C VAL A 401 -5.14 26.37 -10.45
N PHE A 402 -4.14 25.77 -9.80
CA PHE A 402 -3.89 24.33 -9.91
C PHE A 402 -5.01 23.48 -9.26
N ALA A 403 -5.35 23.76 -8.01
CA ALA A 403 -6.25 22.92 -7.21
C ALA A 403 -7.73 23.08 -7.56
N TYR A 404 -8.18 24.32 -7.80
CA TYR A 404 -9.58 24.66 -8.07
C TYR A 404 -9.85 24.91 -9.56
N GLY A 405 -8.91 25.55 -10.24
CA GLY A 405 -8.99 25.74 -11.70
C GLY A 405 -8.76 24.46 -12.50
N LYS A 406 -8.23 23.40 -11.87
CA LYS A 406 -7.87 22.12 -12.50
C LYS A 406 -6.90 22.28 -13.69
N ILE A 407 -6.09 23.35 -13.67
CA ILE A 407 -5.05 23.60 -14.68
C ILE A 407 -3.77 22.91 -14.21
N PRO A 408 -3.03 22.15 -15.05
CA PRO A 408 -1.77 21.54 -14.66
C PRO A 408 -0.78 22.55 -14.07
N SER A 409 -0.06 22.17 -13.00
CA SER A 409 0.80 23.12 -12.28
C SER A 409 1.93 23.69 -13.15
N PHE A 410 2.43 22.92 -14.11
CA PHE A 410 3.42 23.39 -15.07
C PHE A 410 2.93 24.64 -15.82
N VAL A 411 1.68 24.64 -16.29
CA VAL A 411 1.11 25.74 -17.06
C VAL A 411 0.84 26.96 -16.18
N SER A 412 0.27 26.75 -14.98
CA SER A 412 -0.01 27.86 -14.07
C SER A 412 1.27 28.57 -13.63
N THR A 413 2.30 27.80 -13.31
CA THR A 413 3.57 28.33 -12.80
C THR A 413 4.45 28.92 -13.90
N LEU A 414 4.39 28.40 -15.13
CA LEU A 414 5.02 29.03 -16.29
C LEU A 414 4.39 30.39 -16.60
N GLY A 415 3.06 30.51 -16.49
CA GLY A 415 2.37 31.80 -16.62
C GLY A 415 2.79 32.78 -15.52
N MET A 416 2.79 32.33 -14.26
CA MET A 416 3.21 33.17 -13.13
C MET A 416 4.67 33.60 -13.22
N LEU A 417 5.55 32.77 -13.80
CA LEU A 417 6.95 33.13 -14.07
C LEU A 417 7.03 34.44 -14.87
N GLN A 418 6.25 34.54 -15.95
CA GLN A 418 6.21 35.72 -16.80
C GLN A 418 5.56 36.91 -16.10
N VAL A 419 4.48 36.69 -15.35
CA VAL A 419 3.79 37.73 -14.59
C VAL A 419 4.71 38.36 -13.54
N CYS A 420 5.32 37.54 -12.68
CA CYS A 420 6.24 38.02 -11.65
C CYS A 420 7.45 38.74 -12.27
N ARG A 421 8.03 38.19 -13.36
CA ARG A 421 9.15 38.86 -14.05
C ARG A 421 8.73 40.21 -14.64
N GLY A 422 7.57 40.30 -15.28
CA GLY A 422 7.02 41.54 -15.82
C GLY A 422 6.78 42.60 -14.75
N ILE A 423 6.12 42.22 -13.65
CA ILE A 423 5.89 43.12 -12.51
C ILE A 423 7.23 43.59 -11.92
N THR A 424 8.21 42.68 -11.78
CA THR A 424 9.54 43.02 -11.27
C THR A 424 10.20 44.09 -12.14
N LEU A 425 10.16 43.96 -13.47
CA LEU A 425 10.69 44.94 -14.41
C LEU A 425 9.99 46.29 -14.31
N MET A 426 8.66 46.29 -14.14
CA MET A 426 7.87 47.51 -13.98
C MET A 426 8.22 48.27 -12.69
N ILE A 427 8.18 47.60 -11.53
CA ILE A 427 8.42 48.28 -10.24
C ILE A 427 9.89 48.64 -10.04
N SER A 428 10.80 48.00 -10.77
CA SER A 428 12.23 48.29 -10.72
C SER A 428 12.68 49.33 -11.74
N ASP A 429 11.81 49.79 -12.64
CA ASP A 429 12.21 50.56 -13.83
C ASP A 429 13.35 49.88 -14.60
N SER A 430 13.35 48.54 -14.62
CA SER A 430 14.44 47.70 -15.17
C SER A 430 15.84 47.95 -14.57
N SER A 431 15.93 48.56 -13.40
CA SER A 431 17.18 48.95 -12.72
C SER A 431 17.33 48.28 -11.35
N ALA A 432 18.56 48.17 -10.86
CA ALA A 432 18.82 47.69 -9.51
C ALA A 432 18.29 48.69 -8.47
N LYS A 433 17.55 48.22 -7.48
CA LYS A 433 17.07 49.04 -6.35
C LYS A 433 17.96 48.79 -5.13
N PRO A 434 18.62 49.83 -4.57
CA PRO A 434 19.54 49.67 -3.44
C PRO A 434 18.85 49.09 -2.21
N MET A 435 19.57 48.27 -1.45
CA MET A 435 19.11 47.70 -0.20
C MET A 435 20.12 48.01 0.91
N PRO A 436 19.68 48.48 2.09
CA PRO A 436 20.60 48.90 3.15
C PRO A 436 21.40 47.72 3.72
N PHE A 437 22.72 47.90 3.88
CA PHE A 437 23.63 46.94 4.50
C PHE A 437 23.67 46.98 6.04
N HIS A 438 22.74 47.70 6.67
CA HIS A 438 22.63 47.83 8.13
C HIS A 438 21.30 47.29 8.65
N GLY A 439 21.17 47.16 9.97
CA GLY A 439 19.94 46.69 10.62
C GLY A 439 19.62 45.23 10.32
N ILE A 440 18.34 44.85 10.43
CA ILE A 440 17.90 43.47 10.30
C ILE A 440 18.14 42.92 8.89
N LEU A 441 17.96 43.75 7.86
CA LEU A 441 18.18 43.33 6.47
C LEU A 441 19.67 43.11 6.18
N GLY A 442 20.55 44.01 6.64
CA GLY A 442 21.99 43.81 6.55
C GLY A 442 22.46 42.54 7.27
N ALA A 443 21.91 42.28 8.45
CA ALA A 443 22.18 41.04 9.19
C ALA A 443 21.74 39.80 8.40
N MET A 444 20.51 39.76 7.87
CA MET A 444 19.99 38.60 7.12
C MET A 444 20.86 38.18 5.92
N GLY A 445 21.56 39.12 5.29
CA GLY A 445 22.47 38.86 4.16
C GLY A 445 23.90 38.49 4.56
N ALA A 446 24.27 38.66 5.83
CA ALA A 446 25.63 38.53 6.33
C ALA A 446 25.81 37.31 7.24
N MET A 447 27.06 36.87 7.38
CA MET A 447 27.43 35.81 8.32
C MET A 447 27.46 36.35 9.77
N PRO A 448 27.00 35.60 10.79
CA PRO A 448 26.46 34.23 10.75
C PRO A 448 24.95 34.13 10.49
N TRP A 449 24.25 35.27 10.49
CA TRP A 449 22.79 35.33 10.47
C TRP A 449 22.14 34.69 9.24
N ILE A 450 22.78 34.77 8.07
CA ILE A 450 22.31 34.06 6.86
C ILE A 450 22.18 32.54 7.08
N LEU A 451 23.10 31.92 7.84
CA LEU A 451 23.00 30.51 8.20
C LEU A 451 21.91 30.25 9.23
N ILE A 452 21.73 31.16 10.18
CA ILE A 452 20.69 31.04 11.21
C ILE A 452 19.30 31.07 10.56
N VAL A 453 19.09 31.95 9.56
CA VAL A 453 17.84 31.96 8.76
C VAL A 453 17.66 30.62 8.03
N CYS A 454 18.71 30.11 7.37
CA CYS A 454 18.65 28.81 6.70
C CYS A 454 18.33 27.66 7.66
N LEU A 455 18.97 27.64 8.83
CA LEU A 455 18.77 26.64 9.87
C LEU A 455 17.34 26.70 10.41
N PHE A 456 16.82 27.90 10.67
CA PHE A 456 15.44 28.09 11.09
C PHE A 456 14.44 27.52 10.07
N VAL A 457 14.62 27.82 8.78
CA VAL A 457 13.76 27.26 7.72
C VAL A 457 13.91 25.75 7.62
N THR A 458 15.14 25.23 7.76
CA THR A 458 15.42 23.78 7.76
C THR A 458 14.66 23.07 8.87
N ILE A 459 14.70 23.63 10.10
CA ILE A 459 13.99 23.08 11.25
C ILE A 459 12.48 23.13 11.01
N LEU A 460 11.94 24.26 10.55
CA LEU A 460 10.50 24.41 10.33
C LEU A 460 9.99 23.46 9.24
N ALA A 461 10.71 23.35 8.11
CA ALA A 461 10.41 22.39 7.06
C ALA A 461 10.53 20.94 7.59
N GLY A 462 11.55 20.66 8.39
CA GLY A 462 11.74 19.37 9.06
C GLY A 462 10.57 18.97 9.94
N ILE A 463 10.09 19.91 10.77
CA ILE A 463 8.93 19.70 11.64
C ILE A 463 7.68 19.43 10.81
N LEU A 464 7.42 20.29 9.82
CA LEU A 464 6.27 20.16 8.94
C LEU A 464 6.28 18.82 8.18
N PHE A 465 7.45 18.36 7.76
CA PHE A 465 7.60 17.11 7.01
C PHE A 465 7.51 15.85 7.89
N GLN A 466 8.20 15.82 9.03
CA GLN A 466 8.35 14.60 9.85
C GLN A 466 7.23 14.44 10.88
N PHE A 467 6.79 15.54 11.50
CA PHE A 467 5.98 15.49 12.73
C PHE A 467 4.52 15.91 12.55
N THR A 468 4.11 16.38 11.36
CA THR A 468 2.72 16.84 11.13
C THR A 468 1.93 15.96 10.16
N MET A 469 0.60 16.07 10.23
CA MET A 469 -0.30 15.45 9.24
C MET A 469 -0.08 16.00 7.83
N PHE A 470 0.34 17.26 7.70
CA PHE A 470 0.62 17.88 6.42
C PHE A 470 1.67 17.10 5.63
N GLY A 471 2.82 16.77 6.25
CA GLY A 471 3.87 15.98 5.59
C GLY A 471 3.40 14.58 5.16
N ARG A 472 2.53 13.93 5.96
CA ARG A 472 1.91 12.64 5.59
C ARG A 472 0.96 12.79 4.39
N TRP A 473 0.14 13.82 4.38
CA TRP A 473 -0.80 14.09 3.28
C TRP A 473 -0.08 14.47 1.98
N VAL A 474 0.99 15.25 2.03
CA VAL A 474 1.82 15.56 0.85
C VAL A 474 2.36 14.28 0.21
N LYS A 475 2.91 13.36 1.01
CA LYS A 475 3.38 12.05 0.52
C LYS A 475 2.24 11.20 -0.06
N ALA A 476 1.08 11.18 0.60
CA ALA A 476 -0.09 10.43 0.11
C ALA A 476 -0.56 10.95 -1.25
N ILE A 477 -0.64 12.28 -1.43
CA ILE A 477 -1.05 12.90 -2.70
C ILE A 477 -0.08 12.55 -3.82
N GLY A 478 1.24 12.68 -3.61
CA GLY A 478 2.22 12.34 -4.64
C GLY A 478 2.42 10.84 -4.85
N GLY A 479 1.99 10.00 -3.91
CA GLY A 479 1.91 8.54 -4.11
C GLY A 479 0.77 8.20 -5.08
N ASN A 480 -0.45 8.57 -4.72
CA ASN A 480 -1.64 8.43 -5.55
C ASN A 480 -2.75 9.39 -5.09
N GLU A 481 -2.96 10.48 -5.82
CA GLU A 481 -3.94 11.52 -5.46
C GLU A 481 -5.37 10.97 -5.37
N ARG A 482 -5.73 10.00 -6.21
CA ARG A 482 -7.08 9.43 -6.24
C ARG A 482 -7.34 8.63 -4.96
N VAL A 483 -6.39 7.78 -4.56
CA VAL A 483 -6.46 7.03 -3.31
C VAL A 483 -6.45 7.97 -2.10
N ALA A 484 -5.59 9.00 -2.10
CA ALA A 484 -5.57 10.00 -1.03
C ALA A 484 -6.93 10.70 -0.88
N THR A 485 -7.58 11.06 -1.99
CA THR A 485 -8.92 11.69 -1.97
C THR A 485 -9.98 10.74 -1.41
N LEU A 486 -9.97 9.46 -1.80
CA LEU A 486 -10.90 8.44 -1.28
C LEU A 486 -10.66 8.14 0.20
N ALA A 487 -9.42 8.28 0.69
CA ALA A 487 -9.05 8.13 2.09
C ALA A 487 -9.38 9.37 2.95
N GLY A 488 -10.06 10.38 2.40
CA GLY A 488 -10.47 11.58 3.13
C GLY A 488 -9.37 12.63 3.33
N VAL A 489 -8.26 12.55 2.60
CA VAL A 489 -7.22 13.60 2.61
C VAL A 489 -7.78 14.86 1.94
N PRO A 490 -7.66 16.06 2.56
CA PRO A 490 -8.16 17.31 1.99
C PRO A 490 -7.26 17.82 0.84
N THR A 491 -7.21 17.08 -0.26
CA THR A 491 -6.22 17.22 -1.35
C THR A 491 -6.13 18.64 -1.92
N ARG A 492 -7.26 19.28 -2.21
CA ARG A 492 -7.28 20.65 -2.75
C ARG A 492 -6.62 21.67 -1.83
N GLY A 493 -6.90 21.60 -0.53
CA GLY A 493 -6.31 22.51 0.46
C GLY A 493 -4.81 22.32 0.59
N ILE A 494 -4.36 21.06 0.59
CA ILE A 494 -2.93 20.72 0.65
C ILE A 494 -2.20 21.17 -0.62
N LYS A 495 -2.82 21.03 -1.79
CA LYS A 495 -2.28 21.57 -3.06
C LYS A 495 -2.10 23.08 -3.01
N VAL A 496 -3.05 23.85 -2.46
CA VAL A 496 -2.83 25.30 -2.30
C VAL A 496 -1.68 25.57 -1.32
N ALA A 497 -1.65 24.85 -0.20
CA ALA A 497 -0.66 25.06 0.85
C ALA A 497 0.78 24.76 0.42
N ILE A 498 1.05 23.71 -0.37
CA ILE A 498 2.41 23.42 -0.88
C ILE A 498 2.96 24.55 -1.76
N PHE A 499 2.12 25.14 -2.63
CA PHE A 499 2.52 26.26 -3.48
C PHE A 499 2.65 27.56 -2.68
N ALA A 500 1.78 27.78 -1.69
CA ALA A 500 1.89 28.91 -0.77
C ALA A 500 3.19 28.86 0.05
N ILE A 501 3.57 27.69 0.57
CA ILE A 501 4.85 27.48 1.28
C ILE A 501 6.02 27.70 0.32
N CYS A 502 5.96 27.17 -0.90
CA CYS A 502 7.01 27.38 -1.89
C CYS A 502 7.18 28.88 -2.22
N GLY A 503 6.09 29.60 -2.46
CA GLY A 503 6.08 31.05 -2.66
C GLY A 503 6.61 31.83 -1.46
N LEU A 504 6.26 31.44 -0.23
CA LEU A 504 6.79 32.06 0.99
C LEU A 504 8.31 31.85 1.12
N THR A 505 8.80 30.63 0.86
CA THR A 505 10.25 30.34 0.88
C THR A 505 11.01 31.04 -0.24
N ALA A 506 10.42 31.16 -1.44
CA ALA A 506 10.95 31.98 -2.53
C ALA A 506 11.00 33.47 -2.13
N GLY A 507 9.95 33.95 -1.45
CA GLY A 507 9.90 35.29 -0.87
C GLY A 507 11.06 35.56 0.08
N LEU A 508 11.27 34.66 1.04
CA LEU A 508 12.40 34.72 1.97
C LEU A 508 13.76 34.63 1.24
N GLY A 509 13.88 33.75 0.25
CA GLY A 509 15.06 33.62 -0.60
C GLY A 509 15.40 34.93 -1.32
N GLY A 510 14.38 35.64 -1.83
CA GLY A 510 14.53 36.97 -2.43
C GLY A 510 15.04 38.03 -1.47
N ILE A 511 14.49 38.07 -0.25
CA ILE A 511 14.96 38.98 0.81
C ILE A 511 16.43 38.70 1.14
N VAL A 512 16.78 37.44 1.42
CA VAL A 512 18.16 37.05 1.77
C VAL A 512 19.13 37.33 0.63
N LEU A 513 18.73 37.04 -0.62
CA LEU A 513 19.55 37.29 -1.80
C LEU A 513 19.79 38.79 -2.00
N ALA A 514 18.75 39.62 -1.93
CA ALA A 514 18.87 41.07 -2.08
C ALA A 514 19.68 41.70 -0.94
N SER A 515 19.46 41.24 0.31
CA SER A 515 20.26 41.63 1.47
C SER A 515 21.75 41.31 1.30
N ARG A 516 22.07 40.15 0.71
CA ARG A 516 23.46 39.75 0.43
C ARG A 516 24.10 40.61 -0.66
N LEU A 517 23.34 40.91 -1.72
CA LEU A 517 23.83 41.68 -2.87
C LEU A 517 23.85 43.20 -2.60
N GLY A 518 23.15 43.68 -1.57
CA GLY A 518 22.94 45.10 -1.33
C GLY A 518 21.96 45.76 -2.30
N ALA A 519 21.22 44.97 -3.07
CA ALA A 519 20.25 45.47 -4.02
C ALA A 519 19.25 44.38 -4.43
N GLY A 520 18.01 44.78 -4.63
CA GLY A 520 17.03 44.01 -5.40
C GLY A 520 17.25 44.27 -6.88
N THR A 521 17.61 43.23 -7.64
CA THR A 521 17.89 43.36 -9.08
C THR A 521 16.83 42.62 -9.90
N PRO A 522 16.29 43.23 -10.98
CA PRO A 522 15.20 42.62 -11.74
C PRO A 522 15.63 41.41 -12.57
N THR A 523 16.92 41.22 -12.79
CA THR A 523 17.51 40.04 -13.47
C THR A 523 17.99 38.96 -12.50
N ALA A 524 17.87 39.19 -11.19
CA ALA A 524 18.18 38.19 -10.18
C ALA A 524 17.42 36.89 -10.45
N ALA A 525 18.05 35.78 -10.06
CA ALA A 525 17.45 34.45 -10.07
C ALA A 525 16.81 34.04 -11.42
N THR A 526 17.33 34.53 -12.53
CA THR A 526 16.95 34.05 -13.87
C THR A 526 17.44 32.61 -14.05
N GLY A 527 16.56 31.68 -14.41
CA GLY A 527 16.89 30.25 -14.52
C GLY A 527 17.09 29.54 -13.18
N PHE A 528 16.85 30.23 -12.06
CA PHE A 528 17.04 29.68 -10.71
C PHE A 528 16.08 28.53 -10.41
N GLU A 529 14.90 28.51 -11.03
CA GLU A 529 13.96 27.40 -11.00
C GLU A 529 14.58 26.07 -11.45
N ILE A 530 15.49 26.09 -12.42
CA ILE A 530 16.21 24.89 -12.89
C ILE A 530 17.19 24.40 -11.83
N ASP A 531 17.95 25.32 -11.22
CA ASP A 531 18.89 25.00 -10.13
C ASP A 531 18.15 24.44 -8.90
N VAL A 532 17.01 25.02 -8.54
CA VAL A 532 16.16 24.57 -7.42
C VAL A 532 15.61 23.17 -7.67
N ILE A 533 15.05 22.91 -8.86
CA ILE A 533 14.55 21.59 -9.23
C ILE A 533 15.70 20.58 -9.24
N ALA A 534 16.85 20.93 -9.82
CA ALA A 534 18.01 20.06 -9.87
C ALA A 534 18.52 19.71 -8.46
N ALA A 535 18.58 20.68 -7.55
CA ALA A 535 18.97 20.43 -6.16
C ALA A 535 18.03 19.42 -5.48
N VAL A 536 16.71 19.56 -5.64
CA VAL A 536 15.73 18.65 -5.04
C VAL A 536 15.80 17.25 -5.65
N VAL A 537 15.95 17.15 -6.98
CA VAL A 537 16.03 15.87 -7.70
C VAL A 537 17.34 15.14 -7.41
N ILE A 538 18.49 15.83 -7.47
CA ILE A 538 19.80 15.26 -7.10
C ILE A 538 19.82 14.84 -5.62
N GLY A 539 19.09 15.57 -4.77
CA GLY A 539 18.84 15.20 -3.39
C GLY A 539 18.05 13.91 -3.18
N GLY A 540 17.56 13.27 -4.26
CA GLY A 540 16.86 12.00 -4.21
C GLY A 540 15.34 12.12 -4.07
N THR A 541 14.75 13.28 -4.34
CA THR A 541 13.30 13.46 -4.40
C THR A 541 12.84 13.29 -5.86
N PRO A 542 12.17 12.19 -6.23
CA PRO A 542 11.79 11.94 -7.62
C PRO A 542 10.69 12.89 -8.09
N LEU A 543 10.74 13.32 -9.35
CA LEU A 543 9.70 14.17 -9.97
C LEU A 543 8.31 13.52 -10.01
N THR A 544 8.24 12.18 -9.91
CA THR A 544 6.98 11.44 -9.82
C THR A 544 6.25 11.63 -8.48
N GLY A 545 6.92 12.15 -7.45
CA GLY A 545 6.34 12.38 -6.13
C GLY A 545 6.23 11.14 -5.24
N GLY A 546 5.63 11.33 -4.07
CA GLY A 546 5.38 10.33 -3.03
C GLY A 546 6.54 10.07 -2.07
N LEU A 547 7.75 10.42 -2.47
CA LEU A 547 8.98 10.25 -1.68
C LEU A 547 9.78 11.56 -1.66
N GLY A 548 10.48 11.83 -0.58
CA GLY A 548 11.40 12.97 -0.51
C GLY A 548 12.18 13.02 0.80
N ARG A 549 13.28 13.77 0.76
CA ARG A 549 14.18 13.97 1.91
C ARG A 549 14.69 15.40 1.91
N LEU A 550 14.39 16.15 2.97
CA LEU A 550 14.86 17.53 3.12
C LEU A 550 16.40 17.60 3.24
N SER A 551 17.02 16.64 3.93
CA SER A 551 18.49 16.54 3.99
C SER A 551 19.11 16.34 2.61
N GLY A 552 18.43 15.60 1.74
CA GLY A 552 18.80 15.42 0.34
C GLY A 552 18.82 16.74 -0.42
N THR A 553 17.77 17.56 -0.28
CA THR A 553 17.69 18.88 -0.91
C THR A 553 18.85 19.79 -0.52
N LEU A 554 19.30 19.77 0.74
CA LEU A 554 20.46 20.54 1.18
C LEU A 554 21.74 20.06 0.48
N ILE A 555 21.96 18.75 0.40
CA ILE A 555 23.12 18.16 -0.29
C ILE A 555 23.10 18.52 -1.78
N GLY A 556 21.94 18.40 -2.43
CA GLY A 556 21.76 18.82 -3.81
C GLY A 556 22.05 20.31 -4.01
N ALA A 557 21.60 21.18 -3.10
CA ALA A 557 21.89 22.61 -3.15
C ALA A 557 23.41 22.89 -3.04
N ILE A 558 24.13 22.14 -2.21
CA ILE A 558 25.60 22.24 -2.11
C ILE A 558 26.24 21.80 -3.44
N ILE A 559 25.80 20.69 -4.02
CA ILE A 559 26.31 20.18 -5.31
C ILE A 559 26.14 21.24 -6.40
N ILE A 560 24.93 21.81 -6.55
CA ILE A 560 24.64 22.85 -7.54
C ILE A 560 25.49 24.11 -7.29
N SER A 561 25.60 24.57 -6.04
CA SER A 561 26.39 25.75 -5.69
C SER A 561 27.88 25.53 -5.95
N MET A 562 28.39 24.35 -5.62
CA MET A 562 29.79 23.97 -5.84
C MET A 562 30.10 23.86 -7.33
N LEU A 563 29.21 23.25 -8.11
CA LEU A 563 29.32 23.18 -9.57
C LEU A 563 29.33 24.59 -10.18
N SER A 564 28.40 25.45 -9.76
CA SER A 564 28.29 26.81 -10.28
C SER A 564 29.55 27.64 -9.97
N ASN A 565 30.07 27.60 -8.74
CA ASN A 565 31.31 28.31 -8.40
C ASN A 565 32.55 27.68 -9.05
N GLY A 566 32.63 26.36 -9.11
CA GLY A 566 33.75 25.64 -9.74
C GLY A 566 33.90 25.96 -11.22
N MET A 567 32.78 26.00 -11.95
CA MET A 567 32.75 26.41 -13.36
C MET A 567 33.26 27.85 -13.56
N VAL A 568 32.89 28.78 -12.66
CA VAL A 568 33.39 30.17 -12.71
C VAL A 568 34.91 30.21 -12.53
N PHE A 569 35.48 29.43 -11.60
CA PHE A 569 36.93 29.34 -11.41
C PHE A 569 37.67 28.74 -12.61
N MET A 570 37.02 27.83 -13.34
CA MET A 570 37.56 27.25 -14.56
C MET A 570 37.38 28.16 -15.79
N GLY A 571 36.80 29.36 -15.63
CA GLY A 571 36.55 30.29 -16.74
C GLY A 571 35.47 29.78 -17.71
N VAL A 572 34.61 28.87 -17.28
CA VAL A 572 33.50 28.36 -18.09
C VAL A 572 32.47 29.49 -18.28
N GLY A 573 32.23 29.88 -19.53
CA GLY A 573 31.27 30.93 -19.86
C GLY A 573 29.84 30.60 -19.44
N ASN A 574 29.00 31.63 -19.24
CA ASN A 574 27.63 31.48 -18.78
C ASN A 574 26.79 30.54 -19.66
N ALA A 575 26.94 30.61 -20.99
CA ALA A 575 26.23 29.72 -21.92
C ALA A 575 26.61 28.24 -21.70
N ALA A 576 27.90 27.94 -21.58
CA ALA A 576 28.39 26.58 -21.31
C ALA A 576 27.95 26.09 -19.93
N SER A 577 27.96 26.96 -18.91
CA SER A 577 27.46 26.66 -17.58
C SER A 577 25.97 26.26 -17.59
N GLN A 578 25.13 26.97 -18.35
CA GLN A 578 23.71 26.64 -18.51
C GLN A 578 23.51 25.29 -19.23
N ILE A 579 24.31 25.01 -20.27
CA ILE A 579 24.29 23.71 -20.97
C ILE A 579 24.63 22.58 -19.99
N ILE A 580 25.70 22.71 -19.21
CA ILE A 580 26.14 21.69 -18.25
C ILE A 580 25.07 21.46 -17.18
N LYS A 581 24.51 22.53 -16.60
CA LYS A 581 23.42 22.43 -15.60
C LYS A 581 22.18 21.74 -16.18
N GLY A 582 21.81 22.06 -17.42
CA GLY A 582 20.69 21.41 -18.12
C GLY A 582 20.92 19.91 -18.35
N ILE A 583 22.10 19.53 -18.85
CA ILE A 583 22.48 18.12 -19.05
C ILE A 583 22.48 17.37 -17.72
N MET A 584 23.05 17.97 -16.67
CA MET A 584 23.10 17.37 -15.34
C MET A 584 21.70 17.18 -14.76
N LEU A 585 20.79 18.15 -14.89
CA LEU A 585 19.39 17.97 -14.48
C LEU A 585 18.75 16.81 -15.25
N ALA A 586 18.91 16.76 -16.58
CA ALA A 586 18.37 15.67 -17.39
C ALA A 586 18.92 14.30 -16.98
N ALA A 587 20.24 14.22 -16.72
CA ALA A 587 20.89 13.01 -16.23
C ALA A 587 20.41 12.62 -14.83
N ALA A 588 20.28 13.57 -13.92
CA ALA A 588 19.75 13.33 -12.57
C ALA A 588 18.31 12.81 -12.64
N VAL A 589 17.46 13.47 -13.44
CA VAL A 589 16.09 12.97 -13.69
C VAL A 589 16.15 11.57 -14.25
N PHE A 590 16.98 11.28 -15.26
CA PHE A 590 17.09 9.95 -15.86
C PHE A 590 17.50 8.85 -14.86
N VAL A 591 18.45 9.15 -13.96
CA VAL A 591 18.95 8.22 -12.93
C VAL A 591 17.91 8.00 -11.83
N PHE A 592 17.24 9.07 -11.37
CA PHE A 592 16.27 9.01 -10.28
C PHE A 592 14.83 8.75 -10.74
N LEU A 593 14.58 8.68 -12.06
CA LEU A 593 13.26 8.39 -12.60
C LEU A 593 12.85 6.97 -12.21
N GLN A 594 11.86 6.87 -11.32
CA GLN A 594 11.23 5.60 -10.99
C GLN A 594 10.31 5.18 -12.14
N ARG A 595 10.89 4.65 -13.22
CA ARG A 595 10.18 4.26 -14.45
C ARG A 595 8.95 3.39 -14.19
N ARG A 596 8.98 2.57 -13.14
CA ARG A 596 7.87 1.70 -12.71
C ARG A 596 6.61 2.45 -12.30
N LYS A 597 6.70 3.69 -11.83
CA LYS A 597 5.53 4.53 -11.48
C LYS A 597 4.92 5.25 -12.67
N ILE A 598 5.61 5.29 -13.81
CA ILE A 598 5.11 5.98 -15.00
C ILE A 598 4.37 4.96 -15.85
N GLY A 599 3.06 4.82 -15.60
CA GLY A 599 2.21 3.90 -16.38
C GLY A 599 2.18 4.27 -17.87
N ILE A 600 2.15 5.57 -18.18
CA ILE A 600 2.20 6.13 -19.53
C ILE A 600 2.99 7.44 -19.47
N ILE A 601 4.04 7.58 -20.29
CA ILE A 601 4.67 8.88 -20.54
C ILE A 601 3.69 9.68 -21.41
N LYS A 602 3.08 10.74 -20.86
CA LYS A 602 2.23 11.65 -21.62
C LYS A 602 3.04 12.55 -22.54
#